data_AF-A0A0Q5HI42-F1
#
_entry.id   AF-A0A0Q5HI42-F1
#
_cell.length_a   1.000
_cell.length_b   1.000
_cell.length_c   1.000
_cell.angle_alpha   90.00
_cell.angle_beta   90.00
_cell.angle_gamma   90.00
#
_symmetry.space_group_name_H-M   'P 1'
#
loop_
_entity.id
_entity.type
_entity.pdbx_description
1 polymer ?
#
loop_
_entity_poly.entity_id
_entity_poly.type
_entity_poly.pdbx_seq_one_letter_code
_entity_poly.pdbx_strand_id
1 'polypeptide(L)'
;MDKKQWFPYSRQIVHIMKCAVTEWLAHRAASKGAALAFYTLFSMAPILVLVIAVAGFFYGAEAAQGQLLNELRGLVGKEGAETIQAILAGAQDKESGRIATIIATVLLLIGATSVFAELKDSLDEIWDVPAPKDAGWWDIVRTRVLSFGLILVLGFLLLVSLVISAAMAVVENYLGGMWKDSAVILGWVSSCIGFLVIATMFGTIYKLLPRIKLSWHDVTIGALGTAAMFTLGKFLIGLYIGNSGAASSFGAAGSLIALLLWVYYSAQIFFLGAEFARQYALQLGSLRHKPGHETGAKNVKRMA
;
A
#
# COMPACT_ATOMS: atom_id res chain seq x y z
N MET A 1 13.74 -9.79 38.12
CA MET A 1 13.17 -9.46 36.79
C MET A 1 12.62 -10.74 36.19
N ASP A 2 11.31 -10.95 36.37
CA ASP A 2 10.61 -12.19 36.03
C ASP A 2 10.36 -12.34 34.53
N LYS A 3 10.87 -13.43 33.95
CA LYS A 3 10.66 -13.85 32.55
C LYS A 3 9.22 -14.27 32.22
N LYS A 4 8.28 -14.19 33.18
CA LYS A 4 6.89 -14.66 33.05
C LYS A 4 5.90 -13.63 32.48
N GLN A 5 6.27 -12.36 32.36
CA GLN A 5 5.36 -11.32 31.81
C GLN A 5 5.38 -11.18 30.28
N TRP A 6 6.32 -11.82 29.56
CA TRP A 6 6.37 -11.76 28.08
C TRP A 6 5.51 -12.82 27.37
N PHE A 7 5.27 -13.97 28.01
CA PHE A 7 4.47 -15.07 27.46
C PHE A 7 2.94 -14.85 27.32
N PRO A 8 2.23 -14.00 28.09
CA PRO A 8 0.79 -13.82 27.91
C PRO A 8 0.43 -13.01 26.65
N TYR A 9 1.30 -12.09 26.21
CA TYR A 9 1.05 -11.26 25.03
C TYR A 9 1.15 -12.03 23.71
N SER A 10 2.04 -13.02 23.60
CA SER A 10 2.19 -13.79 22.35
C SER A 10 0.95 -14.63 22.04
N ARG A 11 0.33 -15.26 23.05
CA ARG A 11 -0.93 -16.00 22.86
C ARG A 11 -2.08 -15.09 22.44
N GLN A 12 -2.15 -13.88 22.99
CA GLN A 12 -3.15 -12.89 22.62
C GLN A 12 -2.95 -12.40 21.18
N ILE A 13 -1.71 -12.12 20.76
CA ILE A 13 -1.42 -11.72 19.36
C ILE A 13 -1.76 -12.83 18.38
N VAL A 14 -1.44 -14.10 18.70
CA VAL A 14 -1.83 -15.25 17.86
C VAL A 14 -3.34 -15.38 17.78
N HIS A 15 -4.06 -15.15 18.88
CA HIS A 15 -5.52 -15.15 18.88
C HIS A 15 -6.08 -14.02 18.00
N ILE A 16 -5.58 -12.79 18.15
CA ILE A 16 -5.96 -11.64 17.30
C ILE A 16 -5.69 -11.94 15.83
N MET A 17 -4.55 -12.54 15.50
CA MET A 17 -4.23 -12.93 14.13
C MET A 17 -5.20 -13.98 13.58
N LYS A 18 -5.59 -14.99 14.38
CA LYS A 18 -6.61 -15.98 13.99
C LYS A 18 -7.97 -15.33 13.74
N CYS A 19 -8.38 -14.41 14.61
CA CYS A 19 -9.59 -13.62 14.42
C CYS A 19 -9.50 -12.77 13.15
N ALA A 20 -8.37 -12.11 12.92
CA ALA A 20 -8.16 -11.29 11.73
C ALA A 20 -8.27 -12.11 10.43
N VAL A 21 -7.71 -13.33 10.39
CA VAL A 21 -7.86 -14.23 9.24
C VAL A 21 -9.30 -14.69 9.04
N THR A 22 -10.02 -14.97 10.15
CA THR A 22 -11.42 -15.42 10.08
C THR A 22 -12.33 -14.30 9.57
N GLU A 23 -12.13 -13.08 10.05
CA GLU A 23 -12.86 -11.89 9.60
C GLU A 23 -12.47 -11.49 8.18
N TRP A 24 -11.20 -11.62 7.80
CA TRP A 24 -10.74 -11.41 6.42
C TRP A 24 -11.46 -12.34 5.43
N LEU A 25 -11.71 -13.61 5.83
CA LEU A 25 -12.53 -14.54 5.05
C LEU A 25 -14.00 -14.11 5.04
N ALA A 26 -14.56 -13.73 6.20
CA ALA A 26 -15.95 -13.32 6.33
C ALA A 26 -16.29 -12.07 5.49
N HIS A 27 -15.40 -11.07 5.48
CA HIS A 27 -15.51 -9.86 4.66
C HIS A 27 -15.07 -10.05 3.20
N ARG A 28 -14.84 -11.30 2.78
CA ARG A 28 -14.44 -11.64 1.40
C ARG A 28 -13.27 -10.78 0.90
N ALA A 29 -12.28 -10.52 1.76
CA ALA A 29 -11.17 -9.62 1.45
C ALA A 29 -10.36 -10.08 0.23
N ALA A 30 -10.33 -11.39 -0.06
CA ALA A 30 -9.81 -11.93 -1.32
C ALA A 30 -10.49 -11.28 -2.55
N SER A 31 -11.83 -11.22 -2.58
CA SER A 31 -12.59 -10.58 -3.66
C SER A 31 -12.32 -9.08 -3.72
N LYS A 32 -12.22 -8.40 -2.58
CA LYS A 32 -11.89 -6.96 -2.49
C LYS A 32 -10.49 -6.68 -3.06
N GLY A 33 -9.51 -7.50 -2.73
CA GLY A 33 -8.16 -7.38 -3.30
C GLY A 33 -8.10 -7.68 -4.79
N ALA A 34 -8.96 -8.56 -5.32
CA ALA A 34 -9.10 -8.77 -6.76
C ALA A 34 -9.66 -7.52 -7.46
N ALA A 35 -10.72 -6.91 -6.90
CA ALA A 35 -11.28 -5.68 -7.41
C ALA A 35 -10.26 -4.53 -7.37
N LEU A 36 -9.56 -4.36 -6.25
CA LEU A 36 -8.52 -3.35 -6.10
C LEU A 36 -7.37 -3.55 -7.11
N ALA A 37 -6.93 -4.79 -7.32
CA ALA A 37 -5.89 -5.09 -8.31
C ALA A 37 -6.34 -4.79 -9.73
N PHE A 38 -7.59 -5.13 -10.09
CA PHE A 38 -8.18 -4.81 -11.38
C PHE A 38 -8.21 -3.28 -11.59
N TYR A 39 -8.79 -2.51 -10.68
CA TYR A 39 -8.85 -1.05 -10.83
C TYR A 39 -7.45 -0.41 -10.85
N THR A 40 -6.51 -0.94 -10.07
CA THR A 40 -5.12 -0.44 -10.04
C THR A 40 -4.46 -0.67 -11.40
N LEU A 41 -4.63 -1.85 -12.00
CA LEU A 41 -4.04 -2.15 -13.30
C LEU A 41 -4.52 -1.17 -14.38
N PHE A 42 -5.84 -0.95 -14.47
CA PHE A 42 -6.41 -0.06 -15.50
C PHE A 42 -6.06 1.42 -15.27
N SER A 43 -5.75 1.82 -14.04
CA SER A 43 -5.36 3.19 -13.70
C SER A 43 -3.85 3.42 -13.71
N MET A 44 -3.03 2.37 -13.71
CA MET A 44 -1.59 2.47 -13.58
C MET A 44 -0.94 3.25 -14.71
N ALA A 45 -1.19 2.87 -15.97
CA ALA A 45 -0.53 3.50 -17.12
C ALA A 45 -0.83 5.02 -17.16
N PRO A 46 -2.09 5.46 -17.05
CA PRO A 46 -2.38 6.89 -17.02
C PRO A 46 -1.74 7.61 -15.82
N ILE A 47 -1.76 7.02 -14.62
CA ILE A 47 -1.13 7.62 -13.43
C ILE A 47 0.38 7.78 -13.63
N LEU A 48 1.06 6.77 -14.16
CA LEU A 48 2.51 6.80 -14.40
C LEU A 48 2.88 7.86 -15.43
N VAL A 49 2.12 7.96 -16.53
CA VAL A 49 2.31 9.00 -17.54
C VAL A 49 2.18 10.40 -16.92
N LEU A 50 1.17 10.62 -16.07
CA LEU A 50 0.97 11.89 -15.39
C LEU A 50 2.14 12.21 -14.44
N VAL A 51 2.55 11.23 -13.62
CA VAL A 51 3.68 11.40 -12.69
C VAL A 51 4.95 11.77 -13.44
N ILE A 52 5.23 11.11 -14.57
CA ILE A 52 6.41 11.39 -15.41
C ILE A 52 6.28 12.72 -16.13
N ALA A 53 5.09 13.11 -16.58
CA ALA A 53 4.88 14.42 -17.18
C ALA A 53 5.15 15.56 -16.18
N VAL A 54 4.65 15.42 -14.94
CA VAL A 54 4.87 16.40 -13.87
C VAL A 54 6.33 16.40 -13.42
N ALA A 55 6.93 15.24 -13.14
CA ALA A 55 8.32 15.16 -12.71
C ALA A 55 9.29 15.55 -13.84
N GLY A 56 8.98 15.18 -15.08
CA GLY A 56 9.76 15.51 -16.27
C GLY A 56 9.77 17.01 -16.58
N PHE A 57 8.74 17.75 -16.18
CA PHE A 57 8.73 19.21 -16.24
C PHE A 57 9.84 19.84 -15.37
N PHE A 58 10.17 19.23 -14.22
CA PHE A 58 11.19 19.74 -13.31
C PHE A 58 12.59 19.16 -13.56
N TYR A 59 12.69 17.88 -13.91
CA TYR A 59 13.95 17.12 -13.95
C TYR A 59 14.34 16.58 -15.33
N GLY A 60 13.46 16.70 -16.33
CA GLY A 60 13.57 15.98 -17.61
C GLY A 60 12.94 14.59 -17.54
N ALA A 61 12.31 14.16 -18.63
CA ALA A 61 11.49 12.94 -18.66
C ALA A 61 12.31 11.66 -18.35
N GLU A 62 13.54 11.57 -18.85
CA GLU A 62 14.43 10.42 -18.64
C GLU A 62 14.90 10.30 -17.18
N ALA A 63 15.28 11.43 -16.57
CA ALA A 63 15.67 11.48 -15.16
C ALA A 63 14.48 11.16 -14.25
N ALA A 64 13.30 11.70 -14.56
CA ALA A 64 12.05 11.40 -13.86
C ALA A 64 11.69 9.90 -13.92
N GLN A 65 11.79 9.30 -15.11
CA GLN A 65 11.52 7.88 -15.31
C GLN A 65 12.53 7.00 -14.55
N GLY A 66 13.83 7.32 -14.63
CA GLY A 66 14.87 6.59 -13.91
C GLY A 66 14.67 6.65 -12.39
N GLN A 67 14.35 7.84 -11.86
CA GLN A 67 14.13 8.02 -10.43
C GLN A 67 12.87 7.30 -9.94
N LEU A 68 11.77 7.38 -10.70
CA LEU A 68 10.54 6.68 -10.38
C LEU A 68 10.75 5.17 -10.35
N LEU A 69 11.47 4.60 -11.33
CA LEU A 69 11.78 3.17 -11.37
C LEU A 69 12.65 2.74 -10.19
N ASN A 70 13.60 3.56 -9.76
CA ASN A 70 14.42 3.28 -8.59
C ASN A 70 13.58 3.25 -7.30
N GLU A 71 12.68 4.22 -7.12
CA GLU A 71 11.78 4.24 -5.96
C GLU A 71 10.83 3.04 -5.96
N LEU A 72 10.27 2.71 -7.13
CA LEU A 72 9.42 1.54 -7.31
C LEU A 72 10.15 0.23 -7.03
N ARG A 73 11.46 0.11 -7.32
CA ARG A 73 12.24 -1.08 -6.94
C ARG A 73 12.33 -1.24 -5.42
N GLY A 74 12.46 -0.15 -4.67
CA GLY A 74 12.46 -0.18 -3.20
C GLY A 74 11.11 -0.58 -2.61
N LEU A 75 10.02 -0.10 -3.22
CA LEU A 75 8.65 -0.31 -2.75
C LEU A 75 8.02 -1.63 -3.22
N VAL A 76 8.27 -2.03 -4.47
CA VAL A 76 7.58 -3.10 -5.21
C VAL A 76 8.55 -4.22 -5.61
N GLY A 77 9.84 -4.14 -5.24
CA GLY A 77 10.84 -5.11 -5.66
C GLY A 77 11.22 -4.97 -7.14
N LYS A 78 12.19 -5.79 -7.56
CA LYS A 78 12.79 -5.70 -8.90
C LYS A 78 11.79 -6.11 -9.99
N GLU A 79 11.13 -7.25 -9.82
CA GLU A 79 10.23 -7.85 -10.79
C GLU A 79 8.98 -6.97 -11.02
N GLY A 80 8.43 -6.39 -9.94
CA GLY A 80 7.31 -5.46 -10.02
C GLY A 80 7.68 -4.18 -10.76
N ALA A 81 8.86 -3.61 -10.47
CA ALA A 81 9.35 -2.41 -11.15
C ALA A 81 9.64 -2.63 -12.64
N GLU A 82 10.22 -3.77 -13.01
CA GLU A 82 10.45 -4.14 -14.42
C GLU A 82 9.13 -4.27 -15.18
N THR A 83 8.11 -4.82 -14.53
CA THR A 83 6.78 -4.90 -15.14
C THR A 83 6.14 -3.53 -15.34
N ILE A 84 6.25 -2.65 -14.35
CA ILE A 84 5.79 -1.26 -14.46
C ILE A 84 6.52 -0.54 -15.59
N GLN A 85 7.83 -0.78 -15.74
CA GLN A 85 8.64 -0.24 -16.84
C GLN A 85 8.13 -0.71 -18.20
N ALA A 86 7.75 -1.98 -18.35
CA ALA A 86 7.20 -2.51 -19.61
C ALA A 86 5.89 -1.83 -20.00
N ILE A 87 4.99 -1.59 -19.04
CA ILE A 87 3.73 -0.86 -19.27
C ILE A 87 4.01 0.58 -19.71
N LEU A 88 4.97 1.23 -19.03
CA LEU A 88 5.34 2.59 -19.35
C LEU A 88 5.96 2.72 -20.75
N ALA A 89 6.81 1.77 -21.15
CA ALA A 89 7.37 1.74 -22.50
C ALA A 89 6.27 1.60 -23.56
N GLY A 90 5.24 0.78 -23.31
CA GLY A 90 4.08 0.67 -24.18
C GLY A 90 3.19 1.92 -24.21
N ALA A 91 3.19 2.73 -23.14
CA ALA A 91 2.42 3.97 -23.04
C ALA A 91 3.11 5.19 -23.67
N GLN A 92 4.43 5.12 -23.90
CA GLN A 92 5.25 6.21 -24.47
C GLN A 92 5.28 6.22 -26.01
N ASP A 93 4.50 5.37 -26.69
CA ASP A 93 4.52 5.32 -28.15
C ASP A 93 4.00 6.63 -28.76
N LYS A 94 4.84 7.27 -29.57
CA LYS A 94 4.76 8.70 -29.92
C LYS A 94 3.69 9.05 -30.97
N GLU A 95 2.95 8.07 -31.50
CA GLU A 95 1.86 8.30 -32.47
C GLU A 95 0.54 8.76 -31.85
N SER A 96 0.53 9.04 -30.55
CA SER A 96 -0.66 9.39 -29.79
C SER A 96 -1.08 10.86 -30.02
N GLY A 97 -1.94 11.10 -31.00
CA GLY A 97 -2.54 12.42 -31.26
C GLY A 97 -3.41 12.94 -30.11
N ARG A 98 -3.86 14.20 -30.20
CA ARG A 98 -4.67 14.90 -29.15
C ARG A 98 -5.84 14.07 -28.60
N ILE A 99 -6.46 13.22 -29.43
CA ILE A 99 -7.58 12.34 -29.06
C ILE A 99 -7.16 11.29 -28.02
N ALA A 100 -5.99 10.68 -28.20
CA ALA A 100 -5.52 9.65 -27.29
C ALA A 100 -5.09 10.24 -25.93
N THR A 101 -4.59 11.47 -25.89
CA THR A 101 -4.38 12.21 -24.62
C THR A 101 -5.69 12.46 -23.88
N ILE A 102 -6.76 12.84 -24.60
CA ILE A 102 -8.09 13.05 -24.00
C ILE A 102 -8.62 11.73 -23.43
N ILE A 103 -8.55 10.64 -24.20
CA ILE A 103 -8.99 9.31 -23.76
C ILE A 103 -8.19 8.86 -22.54
N ALA A 104 -6.86 8.98 -22.56
CA ALA A 104 -6.00 8.63 -21.43
C ALA A 104 -6.32 9.45 -20.18
N THR A 105 -6.61 10.74 -20.34
CA THR A 105 -7.01 11.63 -19.23
C THR A 105 -8.35 11.21 -18.63
N VAL A 106 -9.35 10.88 -19.46
CA VAL A 106 -10.66 10.41 -18.98
C VAL A 106 -10.51 9.05 -18.28
N LEU A 107 -9.75 8.12 -18.86
CA LEU A 107 -9.45 6.82 -18.25
C LEU A 107 -8.69 6.98 -16.92
N LEU A 108 -7.76 7.93 -16.83
CA LEU A 108 -7.06 8.28 -15.59
C LEU A 108 -8.04 8.70 -14.51
N LEU A 109 -8.89 9.69 -14.82
CA LEU A 109 -9.84 10.25 -13.86
C LEU A 109 -10.80 9.18 -13.34
N ILE A 110 -11.29 8.32 -14.23
CA ILE A 110 -12.17 7.21 -13.86
C ILE A 110 -11.38 6.18 -13.05
N GLY A 111 -10.26 5.68 -13.57
CA GLY A 111 -9.46 4.63 -12.94
C GLY A 111 -8.95 5.01 -11.55
N ALA A 112 -8.35 6.19 -11.42
CA ALA A 112 -7.87 6.69 -10.13
C ALA A 112 -9.01 6.83 -9.13
N THR A 113 -10.16 7.37 -9.54
CA THR A 113 -11.33 7.49 -8.66
C THR A 113 -11.85 6.12 -8.24
N SER A 114 -11.91 5.15 -9.14
CA SER A 114 -12.37 3.79 -8.86
C SER A 114 -11.46 3.05 -7.88
N VAL A 115 -10.14 3.18 -8.01
CA VAL A 115 -9.19 2.56 -7.04
C VAL A 115 -9.42 3.09 -5.63
N PHE A 116 -9.51 4.41 -5.48
CA PHE A 116 -9.72 5.01 -4.16
C PHE A 116 -11.10 4.72 -3.59
N ALA A 117 -12.14 4.72 -4.43
CA ALA A 117 -13.49 4.35 -4.03
C ALA A 117 -13.52 2.89 -3.52
N GLU A 118 -12.97 1.95 -4.29
CA GLU A 118 -12.89 0.54 -3.91
C GLU A 118 -12.09 0.34 -2.62
N LEU A 119 -10.95 1.02 -2.48
CA LEU A 119 -10.14 0.96 -1.26
C LEU A 119 -10.92 1.50 -0.06
N LYS A 120 -11.63 2.62 -0.22
CA LYS A 120 -12.41 3.27 0.84
C LYS A 120 -13.58 2.42 1.27
N ASP A 121 -14.37 1.94 0.31
CA ASP A 121 -15.55 1.13 0.56
C ASP A 121 -15.16 -0.23 1.16
N SER A 122 -14.05 -0.82 0.71
CA SER A 122 -13.50 -2.03 1.32
C SER A 122 -13.06 -1.83 2.77
N LEU A 123 -12.39 -0.72 3.08
CA LEU A 123 -12.03 -0.42 4.47
C LEU A 123 -13.26 -0.09 5.33
N ASP A 124 -14.21 0.69 4.80
CA ASP A 124 -15.46 0.99 5.51
C ASP A 124 -16.22 -0.30 5.86
N GLU A 125 -16.26 -1.27 4.94
CA GLU A 125 -16.87 -2.59 5.21
C GLU A 125 -16.07 -3.41 6.23
N ILE A 126 -14.74 -3.44 6.15
CA ILE A 126 -13.89 -4.08 7.17
C ILE A 126 -14.18 -3.50 8.55
N TRP A 127 -14.34 -2.19 8.66
CA TRP A 127 -14.66 -1.50 9.91
C TRP A 127 -16.15 -1.53 10.29
N ASP A 128 -16.98 -2.31 9.59
CA ASP A 128 -18.44 -2.40 9.76
C ASP A 128 -19.13 -1.02 9.80
N VAL A 129 -18.63 -0.06 9.03
CA VAL A 129 -19.22 1.27 8.96
C VAL A 129 -20.56 1.18 8.24
N PRO A 130 -21.68 1.64 8.84
CA PRO A 130 -22.97 1.62 8.17
C PRO A 130 -22.93 2.48 6.91
N ALA A 131 -23.54 1.98 5.84
CA ALA A 131 -23.67 2.72 4.59
C ALA A 131 -24.29 4.11 4.86
N PRO A 132 -23.74 5.19 4.29
CA PRO A 132 -24.30 6.53 4.48
C PRO A 132 -25.74 6.54 3.98
N LYS A 133 -26.68 6.96 4.85
CA LYS A 133 -28.11 7.03 4.53
C LYS A 133 -28.41 8.04 3.39
N ASP A 134 -27.54 9.04 3.24
CA ASP A 134 -27.64 10.10 2.23
C ASP A 134 -26.36 10.12 1.38
N ALA A 135 -26.22 9.20 0.43
CA ALA A 135 -25.16 9.22 -0.58
C ALA A 135 -25.40 10.35 -1.61
N GLY A 136 -25.28 11.60 -1.15
CA GLY A 136 -25.43 12.80 -1.98
C GLY A 136 -24.15 13.24 -2.67
N TRP A 137 -24.24 14.29 -3.49
CA TRP A 137 -23.09 14.87 -4.20
C TRP A 137 -21.97 15.33 -3.25
N TRP A 138 -22.31 15.70 -2.02
CA TRP A 138 -21.35 16.07 -0.98
C TRP A 138 -20.42 14.91 -0.60
N ASP A 139 -20.89 13.68 -0.66
CA ASP A 139 -20.08 12.51 -0.33
C ASP A 139 -19.04 12.21 -1.43
N ILE A 140 -19.41 12.44 -2.69
CA ILE A 140 -18.49 12.36 -3.83
C ILE A 140 -17.40 13.42 -3.70
N VAL A 141 -17.76 14.67 -3.41
CA VAL A 141 -16.79 15.77 -3.22
C VAL A 141 -15.86 15.47 -2.05
N ARG A 142 -16.41 15.05 -0.90
CA ARG A 142 -15.61 14.69 0.27
C ARG A 142 -14.64 13.55 -0.03
N THR A 143 -15.10 12.51 -0.71
CA THR A 143 -14.26 11.37 -1.10
C THR A 143 -13.12 11.83 -2.02
N ARG A 144 -13.40 12.70 -3.00
CA ARG A 144 -12.36 13.25 -3.89
C ARG A 144 -11.34 14.11 -3.16
N VAL A 145 -11.78 14.97 -2.24
CA VAL A 145 -10.89 15.81 -1.42
C VAL A 145 -10.02 14.94 -0.51
N LEU A 146 -10.58 13.88 0.08
CA LEU A 146 -9.82 12.91 0.89
C LEU A 146 -8.79 12.16 0.03
N SER A 147 -9.19 11.65 -1.14
CA SER A 147 -8.27 10.97 -2.06
C SER A 147 -7.14 11.91 -2.50
N PHE A 148 -7.45 13.15 -2.87
CA PHE A 148 -6.45 14.14 -3.25
C PHE A 148 -5.51 14.47 -2.09
N GLY A 149 -6.05 14.69 -0.87
CA GLY A 149 -5.25 14.92 0.33
C GLY A 149 -4.33 13.73 0.65
N LEU A 150 -4.84 12.50 0.50
CA LEU A 150 -4.05 11.30 0.71
C LEU A 150 -2.94 11.15 -0.34
N ILE A 151 -3.22 11.42 -1.62
CA ILE A 151 -2.19 11.46 -2.67
C ILE A 151 -1.11 12.48 -2.33
N LEU A 152 -1.48 13.68 -1.88
CA LEU A 152 -0.49 14.69 -1.47
C LEU A 152 0.35 14.24 -0.28
N VAL A 153 -0.26 13.66 0.75
CA VAL A 153 0.48 13.17 1.94
C VAL A 153 1.41 12.02 1.57
N LEU A 154 0.93 11.05 0.78
CA LEU A 154 1.77 9.93 0.31
C LEU A 154 2.88 10.42 -0.63
N GLY A 155 2.58 11.32 -1.55
CA GLY A 155 3.56 11.92 -2.46
C GLY A 155 4.63 12.72 -1.71
N PHE A 156 4.23 13.55 -0.75
CA PHE A 156 5.17 14.25 0.12
C PHE A 156 6.05 13.29 0.93
N LEU A 157 5.46 12.22 1.47
CA LEU A 157 6.19 11.22 2.22
C LEU A 157 7.20 10.46 1.34
N LEU A 158 6.87 10.20 0.07
CA LEU A 158 7.82 9.66 -0.90
C LEU A 158 8.94 10.66 -1.24
N LEU A 159 8.64 11.96 -1.35
CA LEU A 159 9.69 12.98 -1.54
C LEU A 159 10.63 13.05 -0.34
N VAL A 160 10.11 12.95 0.88
CA VAL A 160 10.94 12.88 2.10
C VAL A 160 11.78 11.60 2.09
N SER A 161 11.19 10.45 1.75
CA SER A 161 11.91 9.17 1.57
C SER A 161 13.06 9.32 0.57
N LEU A 162 12.82 10.01 -0.55
CA LEU A 162 13.80 10.28 -1.59
C LEU A 162 14.98 11.11 -1.08
N VAL A 163 14.69 12.21 -0.38
CA VAL A 163 15.71 13.10 0.19
C VAL A 163 16.56 12.34 1.20
N ILE A 164 15.93 11.53 2.06
CA ILE A 164 16.64 10.70 3.04
C ILE A 164 17.52 9.67 2.32
N SER A 165 16.99 8.99 1.30
CA SER A 165 17.73 7.99 0.53
C SER A 165 18.93 8.61 -0.21
N ALA A 166 18.76 9.79 -0.80
CA ALA A 166 19.84 10.53 -1.45
C ALA A 166 20.89 10.99 -0.45
N ALA A 167 20.49 11.53 0.70
CA ALA A 167 21.41 11.92 1.78
C ALA A 167 22.21 10.71 2.28
N MET A 168 21.55 9.57 2.49
CA MET A 168 22.20 8.32 2.88
C MET A 168 23.21 7.84 1.84
N ALA A 169 22.86 7.90 0.54
CA ALA A 169 23.79 7.53 -0.53
C ALA A 169 25.02 8.44 -0.58
N VAL A 170 24.87 9.75 -0.34
CA VAL A 170 26.01 10.67 -0.23
C VAL A 170 26.88 10.30 0.96
N VAL A 171 26.28 10.09 2.13
CA VAL A 171 26.98 9.67 3.35
C VAL A 171 27.73 8.36 3.14
N GLU A 172 27.12 7.38 2.46
CA GLU A 172 27.75 6.10 2.12
C GLU A 172 28.95 6.29 1.18
N ASN A 173 28.84 7.14 0.15
CA ASN A 173 29.96 7.41 -0.76
C ASN A 173 31.14 8.13 -0.06
N TYR A 174 30.87 9.02 0.90
CA TYR A 174 31.92 9.70 1.67
C TYR A 174 32.55 8.82 2.76
N LEU A 175 31.77 7.93 3.40
CA LEU A 175 32.25 7.06 4.49
C LEU A 175 32.75 5.69 4.00
N GLY A 176 32.26 5.21 2.85
CA GLY A 176 32.51 3.87 2.30
C GLY A 176 33.95 3.62 1.89
N GLY A 177 34.80 4.65 1.85
CA GLY A 177 36.24 4.52 1.65
C GLY A 177 37.05 4.20 2.92
N MET A 178 36.49 4.40 4.13
CA MET A 178 37.28 4.28 5.36
C MET A 178 37.05 2.96 6.11
N TRP A 179 35.81 2.50 6.30
CA TRP A 179 35.50 1.31 7.11
C TRP A 179 34.55 0.32 6.39
N LYS A 180 34.93 -0.97 6.33
CA LYS A 180 34.08 -2.04 5.75
C LYS A 180 32.80 -2.30 6.55
N ASP A 181 32.82 -2.00 7.86
CA ASP A 181 31.69 -2.24 8.77
C ASP A 181 30.63 -1.13 8.71
N SER A 182 30.96 0.08 8.23
CA SER A 182 29.97 1.17 8.12
C SER A 182 28.92 0.89 7.04
N ALA A 183 29.28 0.16 5.98
CA ALA A 183 28.34 -0.22 4.91
C ALA A 183 27.20 -1.11 5.43
N VAL A 184 27.49 -2.03 6.35
CA VAL A 184 26.49 -2.91 6.96
C VAL A 184 25.50 -2.10 7.81
N ILE A 185 26.02 -1.20 8.66
CA ILE A 185 25.20 -0.36 9.53
C ILE A 185 24.30 0.56 8.69
N LEU A 186 24.85 1.20 7.65
CA LEU A 186 24.08 2.08 6.75
C LEU A 186 22.98 1.32 6.01
N GLY A 187 23.24 0.07 5.58
CA GLY A 187 22.22 -0.80 4.97
C GLY A 187 21.06 -1.12 5.91
N TRP A 188 21.33 -1.41 7.19
CA TRP A 188 20.29 -1.63 8.20
C TRP A 188 19.48 -0.36 8.47
N VAL A 189 20.15 0.80 8.57
CA VAL A 189 19.49 2.10 8.76
C VAL A 189 18.56 2.41 7.58
N SER A 190 19.03 2.24 6.35
CA SER A 190 18.22 2.42 5.14
C SER A 190 17.00 1.50 5.12
N SER A 191 17.19 0.22 5.47
CA SER A 191 16.10 -0.76 5.57
C SER A 191 15.08 -0.39 6.64
N CYS A 192 15.53 0.09 7.81
CA CYS A 192 14.65 0.59 8.87
C CYS A 192 13.86 1.82 8.42
N ILE A 193 14.48 2.76 7.72
CA ILE A 193 13.80 3.94 7.18
C ILE A 193 12.74 3.51 6.16
N GLY A 194 13.08 2.64 5.21
CA GLY A 194 12.11 2.12 4.23
C GLY A 194 10.94 1.40 4.90
N PHE A 195 11.20 0.62 5.95
CA PHE A 195 10.16 -0.01 6.75
C PHE A 195 9.24 1.03 7.43
N LEU A 196 9.82 2.07 8.04
CA LEU A 196 9.06 3.15 8.70
C LEU A 196 8.22 3.96 7.70
N VAL A 197 8.76 4.22 6.51
CA VAL A 197 8.05 4.85 5.39
C VAL A 197 6.81 4.02 5.05
N ILE A 198 6.97 2.71 4.80
CA ILE A 198 5.86 1.80 4.48
C ILE A 198 4.84 1.73 5.63
N ALA A 199 5.30 1.61 6.88
CA ALA A 199 4.42 1.59 8.05
C ALA A 199 3.64 2.91 8.18
N THR A 200 4.28 4.05 7.93
CA THR A 200 3.61 5.35 7.98
C THR A 200 2.60 5.50 6.85
N MET A 201 2.88 4.99 5.65
CA MET A 201 1.92 4.96 4.54
C MET A 201 0.67 4.15 4.91
N PHE A 202 0.84 2.90 5.37
CA PHE A 202 -0.30 2.08 5.77
C PHE A 202 -1.06 2.69 6.94
N GLY A 203 -0.36 3.24 7.94
CA GLY A 203 -0.97 3.90 9.08
C GLY A 203 -1.79 5.13 8.68
N THR A 204 -1.27 5.93 7.75
CA THR A 204 -1.99 7.08 7.20
C THR A 204 -3.26 6.65 6.46
N ILE A 205 -3.17 5.61 5.62
CA ILE A 205 -4.33 5.08 4.88
C ILE A 205 -5.38 4.53 5.86
N TYR A 206 -4.99 3.67 6.79
CA TYR A 206 -5.90 3.10 7.79
C TYR A 206 -6.54 4.15 8.71
N LYS A 207 -5.87 5.29 8.93
CA LYS A 207 -6.35 6.36 9.80
C LYS A 207 -7.28 7.34 9.09
N LEU A 208 -6.95 7.73 7.85
CA LEU A 208 -7.62 8.82 7.14
C LEU A 208 -8.72 8.35 6.20
N LEU A 209 -8.61 7.12 5.69
CA LEU A 209 -9.51 6.63 4.65
C LEU A 209 -10.85 6.10 5.20
N PRO A 210 -10.90 5.32 6.31
CA PRO A 210 -12.18 4.88 6.88
C PRO A 210 -13.00 6.05 7.43
N ARG A 211 -14.32 5.94 7.35
CA ARG A 211 -15.25 6.97 7.87
C ARG A 211 -15.38 6.98 9.40
N ILE A 212 -14.80 6.02 10.10
CA ILE A 212 -14.81 5.91 11.57
C ILE A 212 -13.58 6.60 12.19
N LYS A 213 -13.77 7.22 13.36
CA LYS A 213 -12.68 7.86 14.11
C LYS A 213 -11.88 6.82 14.90
N LEU A 214 -10.76 6.37 14.34
CA LEU A 214 -9.84 5.43 15.00
C LEU A 214 -8.80 6.16 15.87
N SER A 215 -8.23 5.50 16.88
CA SER A 215 -7.07 6.07 17.60
C SER A 215 -5.78 5.88 16.80
N TRP A 216 -4.81 6.79 16.94
CA TRP A 216 -3.51 6.64 16.27
C TRP A 216 -2.74 5.41 16.77
N HIS A 217 -2.86 5.09 18.06
CA HIS A 217 -2.20 3.95 18.67
C HIS A 217 -2.64 2.61 18.02
N ASP A 218 -3.95 2.38 17.90
CA ASP A 218 -4.46 1.13 17.32
C ASP A 218 -4.04 0.96 15.85
N VAL A 219 -4.08 2.07 15.09
CA VAL A 219 -3.70 2.08 13.69
C VAL A 219 -2.21 1.87 13.50
N THR A 220 -1.35 2.44 14.36
CA THR A 220 0.10 2.25 14.25
C THR A 220 0.53 0.80 14.45
N ILE A 221 -0.09 0.07 15.38
CA ILE A 221 0.22 -1.34 15.63
C ILE A 221 -0.22 -2.19 14.44
N GLY A 222 -1.41 -1.91 13.90
CA GLY A 222 -1.88 -2.48 12.64
C GLY A 222 -0.89 -2.26 11.50
N ALA A 223 -0.50 -1.00 11.28
CA ALA A 223 0.37 -0.60 10.20
C ALA A 223 1.79 -1.16 10.30
N LEU A 224 2.35 -1.29 11.51
CA LEU A 224 3.64 -1.95 11.73
C LEU A 224 3.56 -3.45 11.40
N GLY A 225 2.47 -4.11 11.79
CA GLY A 225 2.20 -5.50 11.42
C GLY A 225 2.08 -5.67 9.90
N THR A 226 1.31 -4.81 9.24
CA THR A 226 1.17 -4.79 7.78
C THR A 226 2.49 -4.54 7.09
N ALA A 227 3.28 -3.56 7.55
CA ALA A 227 4.58 -3.24 6.95
C ALA A 227 5.57 -4.41 7.08
N ALA A 228 5.54 -5.14 8.20
CA ALA A 228 6.36 -6.34 8.38
C ALA A 228 5.94 -7.45 7.42
N MET A 229 4.64 -7.73 7.33
CA MET A 229 4.09 -8.70 6.38
C MET A 229 4.37 -8.30 4.93
N PHE A 230 4.25 -7.02 4.61
CA PHE A 230 4.53 -6.48 3.28
C PHE A 230 6.01 -6.62 2.94
N THR A 231 6.91 -6.29 3.86
CA THR A 231 8.35 -6.42 3.65
C THR A 231 8.75 -7.87 3.41
N LEU A 232 8.23 -8.81 4.21
CA LEU A 232 8.40 -10.25 3.97
C LEU A 232 7.78 -10.67 2.65
N GLY A 233 6.60 -10.13 2.35
CA GLY A 233 5.85 -10.43 1.15
C GLY A 233 6.58 -10.04 -0.12
N LYS A 234 7.25 -8.88 -0.16
CA LYS A 234 8.09 -8.42 -1.28
C LYS A 234 9.12 -9.47 -1.67
N PHE A 235 9.76 -10.09 -0.68
CA PHE A 235 10.74 -11.14 -0.90
C PHE A 235 10.08 -12.43 -1.44
N LEU A 236 8.98 -12.87 -0.82
CA LEU A 236 8.27 -14.10 -1.21
C LEU A 236 7.73 -14.04 -2.64
N ILE A 237 7.07 -12.94 -3.01
CA ILE A 237 6.50 -12.79 -4.34
C ILE A 237 7.59 -12.54 -5.40
N GLY A 238 8.71 -11.90 -5.03
CA GLY A 238 9.89 -11.78 -5.89
C GLY A 238 10.48 -13.15 -6.23
N LEU A 239 10.63 -14.03 -5.23
CA LEU A 239 11.02 -15.43 -5.45
C LEU A 239 10.00 -16.18 -6.32
N TYR A 240 8.70 -15.98 -6.07
CA TYR A 240 7.66 -16.65 -6.84
C TYR A 240 7.67 -16.20 -8.30
N ILE A 241 7.58 -14.90 -8.58
CA ILE A 241 7.53 -14.36 -9.95
C ILE A 241 8.86 -14.61 -10.68
N GLY A 242 9.99 -14.40 -10.00
CA GLY A 242 11.33 -14.58 -10.57
C GLY A 242 11.65 -16.03 -10.95
N ASN A 243 11.07 -17.01 -10.24
CA ASN A 243 11.35 -18.44 -10.47
C ASN A 243 10.20 -19.21 -11.17
N SER A 244 8.97 -18.68 -11.19
CA SER A 244 7.79 -19.45 -11.62
C SER A 244 7.68 -19.66 -13.14
N GLY A 245 8.52 -19.03 -13.96
CA GLY A 245 8.37 -19.06 -15.42
C GLY A 245 7.04 -18.51 -15.93
N ALA A 246 6.12 -18.10 -15.04
CA ALA A 246 4.79 -17.60 -15.37
C ALA A 246 4.87 -16.29 -16.18
N ALA A 247 5.89 -15.47 -15.93
CA ALA A 247 6.20 -14.32 -16.77
C ALA A 247 6.76 -14.72 -18.15
N SER A 248 7.56 -15.79 -18.23
CA SER A 248 8.19 -16.25 -19.47
C SER A 248 7.27 -17.05 -20.40
N SER A 249 6.30 -17.80 -19.86
CA SER A 249 5.40 -18.66 -20.66
C SER A 249 4.38 -17.88 -21.49
N PHE A 250 4.10 -16.62 -21.13
CA PHE A 250 3.08 -15.78 -21.77
C PHE A 250 3.65 -14.55 -22.49
N GLY A 251 4.98 -14.43 -22.62
CA GLY A 251 5.63 -13.28 -23.26
C GLY A 251 5.21 -11.94 -22.63
N ALA A 252 4.82 -10.95 -23.44
CA ALA A 252 4.38 -9.64 -22.94
C ALA A 252 3.19 -9.72 -21.97
N ALA A 253 2.27 -10.67 -22.16
CA ALA A 253 1.13 -10.89 -21.26
C ALA A 253 1.55 -11.46 -19.90
N GLY A 254 2.69 -12.15 -19.83
CA GLY A 254 3.25 -12.68 -18.57
C GLY A 254 3.66 -11.57 -17.60
N SER A 255 4.16 -10.44 -18.11
CA SER A 255 4.44 -9.25 -17.31
C SER A 255 3.15 -8.73 -16.67
N LEU A 256 2.09 -8.53 -17.45
CA LEU A 256 0.79 -8.07 -16.95
C LEU A 256 0.21 -8.97 -15.85
N ILE A 257 0.30 -10.29 -16.04
CA ILE A 257 -0.15 -11.27 -15.03
C ILE A 257 0.70 -11.18 -13.76
N ALA A 258 2.03 -11.07 -13.88
CA ALA A 258 2.93 -10.94 -12.74
C ALA A 258 2.61 -9.71 -11.89
N LEU A 259 2.33 -8.57 -12.54
CA LEU A 259 1.91 -7.37 -11.84
C LEU A 259 0.52 -7.48 -11.22
N LEU A 260 -0.45 -8.07 -11.92
CA LEU A 260 -1.77 -8.34 -11.32
C LEU A 260 -1.64 -9.19 -10.06
N LEU A 261 -0.83 -10.25 -10.11
CA LEU A 261 -0.53 -11.09 -8.95
C LEU A 261 0.17 -10.30 -7.85
N TRP A 262 1.13 -9.45 -8.20
CA TRP A 262 1.82 -8.59 -7.25
C TRP A 262 0.86 -7.64 -6.52
N VAL A 263 0.03 -6.92 -7.28
CA VAL A 263 -0.93 -5.96 -6.73
C VAL A 263 -1.99 -6.68 -5.92
N TYR A 264 -2.50 -7.81 -6.41
CA TYR A 264 -3.44 -8.66 -5.69
C TYR A 264 -2.87 -9.13 -4.34
N TYR A 265 -1.64 -9.65 -4.36
CA TYR A 265 -0.95 -10.09 -3.15
C TYR A 265 -0.72 -8.94 -2.16
N SER A 266 -0.29 -7.79 -2.66
CA SER A 266 -0.13 -6.56 -1.86
C SER A 266 -1.45 -6.13 -1.23
N ALA A 267 -2.55 -6.20 -1.98
CA ALA A 267 -3.89 -5.92 -1.48
C ALA A 267 -4.33 -6.91 -0.40
N GLN A 268 -3.97 -8.21 -0.52
CA GLN A 268 -4.29 -9.19 0.52
C GLN A 268 -3.55 -8.90 1.83
N ILE A 269 -2.27 -8.57 1.77
CA ILE A 269 -1.51 -8.14 2.95
C ILE A 269 -2.13 -6.89 3.56
N PHE A 270 -2.48 -5.92 2.72
CA PHE A 270 -3.10 -4.67 3.16
C PHE A 270 -4.44 -4.91 3.87
N PHE A 271 -5.34 -5.72 3.32
CA PHE A 271 -6.63 -5.99 3.96
C PHE A 271 -6.51 -6.87 5.20
N LEU A 272 -5.59 -7.84 5.20
CA LEU A 272 -5.32 -8.63 6.40
C LEU A 272 -4.74 -7.78 7.53
N GLY A 273 -3.88 -6.82 7.19
CA GLY A 273 -3.38 -5.82 8.12
C GLY A 273 -4.45 -4.89 8.67
N ALA A 274 -5.44 -4.52 7.85
CA ALA A 274 -6.59 -3.72 8.29
C ALA A 274 -7.46 -4.50 9.29
N GLU A 275 -7.71 -5.79 9.03
CA GLU A 275 -8.41 -6.67 9.98
C GLU A 275 -7.62 -6.85 11.27
N PHE A 276 -6.30 -7.01 11.19
CA PHE A 276 -5.46 -7.09 12.37
C PHE A 276 -5.55 -5.80 13.21
N ALA A 277 -5.53 -4.63 12.57
CA ALA A 277 -5.73 -3.34 13.24
C ALA A 277 -7.10 -3.26 13.93
N ARG A 278 -8.16 -3.72 13.25
CA ARG A 278 -9.53 -3.79 13.81
C ARG A 278 -9.62 -4.72 15.00
N GLN A 279 -9.13 -5.95 14.88
CA GLN A 279 -9.16 -6.92 15.97
C GLN A 279 -8.31 -6.47 17.16
N TYR A 280 -7.16 -5.84 16.91
CA TYR A 280 -6.38 -5.21 17.96
C TYR A 280 -7.18 -4.10 18.66
N ALA A 281 -7.80 -3.18 17.92
CA ALA A 281 -8.59 -2.08 18.46
C ALA A 281 -9.77 -2.57 19.32
N LEU A 282 -10.46 -3.63 18.89
CA LEU A 282 -11.64 -4.19 19.56
C LEU A 282 -11.29 -5.01 20.80
N GLN A 283 -10.18 -5.76 20.78
CA GLN A 283 -9.85 -6.69 21.86
C GLN A 283 -8.90 -6.08 22.91
N LEU A 284 -7.91 -5.31 22.48
CA LEU A 284 -6.85 -4.76 23.35
C LEU A 284 -6.74 -3.24 23.32
N GLY A 285 -7.24 -2.60 22.26
CA GLY A 285 -7.06 -1.18 21.99
C GLY A 285 -8.22 -0.28 22.42
N SER A 286 -8.30 0.90 21.79
CA SER A 286 -9.19 1.99 22.23
C SER A 286 -10.69 1.73 22.08
N LEU A 287 -11.09 0.72 21.30
CA LEU A 287 -12.49 0.39 21.05
C LEU A 287 -13.04 -0.69 22.00
N ARG A 288 -12.21 -1.27 22.87
CA ARG A 288 -12.58 -2.35 23.80
C ARG A 288 -13.77 -2.04 24.71
N HIS A 289 -13.98 -0.77 25.05
CA HIS A 289 -15.01 -0.33 26.00
C HIS A 289 -16.13 0.49 25.35
N LYS A 290 -16.08 0.68 24.03
CA LYS A 290 -17.12 1.44 23.33
C LYS A 290 -18.30 0.52 22.98
N PRO A 291 -19.54 1.01 23.08
CA PRO A 291 -20.72 0.24 22.68
C PRO A 291 -20.67 -0.09 21.19
N GLY A 292 -21.16 -1.27 20.79
CA GLY A 292 -21.07 -1.80 19.42
C GLY A 292 -21.62 -0.89 18.32
N HIS A 293 -22.57 0.00 18.68
CA HIS A 293 -23.12 1.01 17.78
C HIS A 293 -22.14 2.13 17.41
N GLU A 294 -21.15 2.43 18.25
CA GLU A 294 -20.10 3.43 17.97
C GLU A 294 -18.89 2.84 17.26
N THR A 295 -18.71 1.52 17.33
CA THR A 295 -17.55 0.81 16.77
C THR A 295 -17.83 0.13 15.43
N GLY A 296 -19.06 0.22 14.90
CA GLY A 296 -19.51 -0.54 13.72
C GLY A 296 -19.76 -2.02 13.99
N ALA A 297 -19.00 -2.62 14.91
CA ALA A 297 -19.07 -4.05 15.26
C ALA A 297 -20.46 -4.49 15.80
N LYS A 298 -21.28 -5.10 14.93
CA LYS A 298 -22.56 -5.69 15.35
C LYS A 298 -22.44 -7.07 15.99
N ASN A 299 -21.36 -7.83 15.74
CA ASN A 299 -21.27 -9.25 16.14
C ASN A 299 -19.83 -9.73 16.37
N VAL A 300 -19.03 -9.06 17.21
CA VAL A 300 -17.85 -9.76 17.77
C VAL A 300 -18.39 -10.74 18.81
N LYS A 301 -18.74 -11.96 18.37
CA LYS A 301 -18.98 -13.06 19.30
C LYS A 301 -17.73 -13.17 20.16
N ARG A 302 -17.86 -12.84 21.45
CA ARG A 302 -16.88 -13.22 22.47
C ARG A 302 -16.88 -14.74 22.50
N MET A 303 -16.07 -15.37 21.66
CA MET A 303 -15.67 -16.76 21.84
C MET A 303 -14.70 -16.75 23.01
N ALA A 304 -15.30 -16.91 24.20
CA ALA A 304 -14.61 -17.14 25.47
C ALA A 304 -13.90 -18.50 25.46
#